data_AF-K1T8A1-F1
#
_entry.id   AF-K1T8A1-F1
#
_cell.length_a   1.000
_cell.length_b   1.000
_cell.length_c   1.000
_cell.angle_alpha   90.00
_cell.angle_beta   90.00
_cell.angle_gamma   90.00
#
_symmetry.space_group_name_H-M   'P 1'
#
loop_
_entity.id
_entity.type
_entity.pdbx_description
1 polymer ?
#
loop_
_entity_poly.entity_id
_entity_poly.type
_entity_poly.pdbx_seq_one_letter_code
_entity_poly.pdbx_strand_id
1 'polypeptide(L)'
;MGGSKKRYAAVGDEIICSVKKATPGGVVKKGDVVKAVVVRTVKESKRADGSYIRFDENAAVIVKDDKNPRGTRIFWPCCKRA
;
A
#
# COMPACT_ATOMS: atom_id res chain seq x y z
N MET A 1 -12.33 -3.40 7.90
CA MET A 1 -13.05 -2.67 6.84
C MET A 1 -13.84 -1.53 7.48
N GLY A 2 -13.26 -0.33 7.50
CA GLY A 2 -13.83 0.81 8.21
C GLY A 2 -14.62 1.74 7.29
N GLY A 3 -15.93 1.84 7.55
CA GLY A 3 -16.77 3.01 7.30
C GLY A 3 -17.09 3.35 5.84
N SER A 4 -18.37 3.30 5.49
CA SER A 4 -18.98 3.51 4.17
C SER A 4 -18.73 4.86 3.47
N LYS A 5 -17.82 5.73 3.97
CA LYS A 5 -17.48 7.04 3.37
C LYS A 5 -16.02 7.48 3.58
N LYS A 6 -15.05 6.58 3.77
CA LYS A 6 -13.63 7.00 3.67
C LYS A 6 -13.30 7.30 2.21
N ARG A 7 -13.27 8.59 1.84
CA ARG A 7 -12.90 9.08 0.50
C ARG A 7 -11.40 9.00 0.22
N TYR A 8 -10.59 8.90 1.27
CA TYR A 8 -9.13 8.93 1.18
C TYR A 8 -8.54 7.83 2.05
N ALA A 9 -7.44 7.26 1.57
CA ALA A 9 -6.58 6.34 2.31
C ALA A 9 -5.26 7.05 2.62
N ALA A 10 -4.77 6.88 3.85
CA ALA A 10 -3.47 7.36 4.28
C ALA A 10 -2.45 6.20 4.32
N VAL A 11 -1.20 6.51 4.62
CA VAL A 11 -0.18 5.49 4.87
C VAL A 11 -0.62 4.57 6.00
N GLY A 12 -0.61 3.26 5.76
CA GLY A 12 -1.05 2.22 6.70
C GLY A 12 -2.51 1.79 6.56
N ASP A 13 -3.34 2.48 5.78
CA ASP A 13 -4.70 2.01 5.48
C ASP A 13 -4.67 0.83 4.49
N GLU A 14 -5.56 -0.13 4.72
CA GLU A 14 -5.83 -1.24 3.80
C GLU A 14 -6.86 -0.82 2.75
N ILE A 15 -6.54 -1.04 1.48
CA ILE A 15 -7.34 -0.72 0.32
C ILE A 15 -7.59 -1.97 -0.52
N ILE A 16 -8.73 -2.01 -1.21
CA ILE A 16 -9.04 -3.03 -2.21
C ILE A 16 -8.75 -2.44 -3.58
N CYS A 17 -7.95 -3.14 -4.38
CA CYS A 17 -7.52 -2.71 -5.70
C CYS A 17 -7.70 -3.81 -6.73
N SER A 18 -7.89 -3.43 -7.99
CA SER A 18 -7.85 -4.36 -9.12
C SER A 18 -6.51 -4.28 -9.85
N VAL A 19 -5.96 -5.44 -10.21
CA VAL A 19 -4.66 -5.54 -10.88
C VAL A 19 -4.82 -5.19 -12.37
N LYS A 20 -4.28 -4.05 -12.78
CA LYS A 20 -4.33 -3.60 -14.20
C LYS A 20 -3.23 -4.21 -15.08
N LYS A 21 -2.03 -4.38 -14.51
CA LYS A 21 -0.86 -4.97 -15.17
C LYS A 21 -0.23 -5.94 -14.19
N ALA A 22 0.16 -7.11 -14.69
CA ALA A 22 0.86 -8.13 -13.93
C ALA A 22 2.03 -8.64 -14.75
N THR A 23 3.14 -8.93 -14.09
CA THR A 23 4.28 -9.62 -14.71
C THR A 23 3.86 -11.06 -15.06
N PRO A 24 4.13 -11.55 -16.29
CA PRO A 24 3.84 -12.94 -16.65
C PRO A 24 4.63 -13.89 -15.74
N GLY A 25 3.94 -14.82 -15.07
CA GLY A 25 4.51 -15.70 -14.05
C GLY A 25 4.42 -15.19 -12.60
N GLY A 26 3.83 -14.01 -12.38
CA GLY A 26 3.55 -13.50 -11.04
C GLY A 26 2.39 -14.22 -10.35
N VAL A 27 2.36 -14.15 -9.01
CA VAL A 27 1.31 -14.74 -8.15
C VAL A 27 -0.07 -14.09 -8.38
N VAL A 28 -0.11 -12.92 -9.02
CA VAL A 28 -1.33 -12.15 -9.31
C VAL A 28 -1.56 -12.06 -10.81
N LYS A 29 -2.81 -12.22 -11.26
CA LYS A 29 -3.17 -12.06 -12.68
C LYS A 29 -3.85 -10.71 -12.91
N LYS A 30 -3.92 -10.30 -14.18
CA LYS A 30 -4.67 -9.11 -14.58
C LYS A 30 -6.16 -9.34 -14.31
N GLY A 31 -6.81 -8.39 -13.65
CA GLY A 31 -8.24 -8.46 -13.30
C GLY A 31 -8.52 -9.03 -11.91
N ASP A 32 -7.53 -9.61 -11.22
CA ASP A 32 -7.70 -10.02 -9.83
C ASP A 32 -7.96 -8.82 -8.92
N VAL A 33 -8.90 -9.01 -7.99
CA VAL A 33 -9.15 -8.08 -6.89
C VAL A 33 -8.26 -8.49 -5.72
N VAL A 34 -7.43 -7.57 -5.26
CA VAL A 34 -6.44 -7.81 -4.20
C VAL A 34 -6.58 -6.77 -3.09
N LYS A 35 -6.26 -7.19 -1.86
CA LYS A 35 -6.06 -6.28 -0.73
C LYS A 35 -4.62 -5.78 -0.74
N ALA A 36 -4.43 -4.49 -0.48
CA ALA A 36 -3.12 -3.88 -0.40
C ALA A 36 -3.07 -2.85 0.73
N VAL A 37 -1.89 -2.64 1.31
CA VAL A 37 -1.65 -1.60 2.30
C VAL A 37 -0.84 -0.48 1.68
N VAL A 38 -1.27 0.76 1.86
CA VAL A 38 -0.54 1.93 1.35
C VAL A 38 0.70 2.16 2.20
N VAL A 39 1.87 2.22 1.57
CA VAL A 39 3.16 2.45 2.28
C VAL A 39 3.74 3.85 2.04
N ARG A 40 3.46 4.45 0.88
CA ARG A 40 3.95 5.79 0.53
C ARG A 40 2.84 6.58 -0.15
N THR A 41 2.74 7.85 0.22
CA THR A 41 1.84 8.81 -0.40
C THR A 41 2.58 10.12 -0.69
N VAL A 42 2.29 10.73 -1.84
CA VAL A 42 2.76 12.08 -2.19
C VAL A 42 2.09 13.14 -1.31
N LYS A 43 0.91 12.84 -0.80
CA LYS A 43 0.25 13.69 0.17
C LYS A 43 1.01 13.65 1.49
N GLU A 44 1.25 14.84 2.05
CA GLU A 44 1.89 15.02 3.35
C GLU A 44 1.14 14.23 4.43
N SER A 45 1.86 13.35 5.12
CA SER A 45 1.34 12.62 6.26
C SER A 45 1.93 13.21 7.53
N LYS A 46 1.07 13.68 8.42
CA LYS A 46 1.45 14.26 9.70
C LYS A 46 1.80 13.13 10.67
N ARG A 47 3.04 13.08 11.14
CA ARG A 47 3.41 12.19 12.26
C ARG A 47 3.04 12.82 13.61
N ALA A 48 2.93 11.97 14.62
CA ALA A 48 2.63 12.37 16.00
C ALA A 48 3.65 13.39 16.55
N ASP A 49 4.92 13.30 16.15
CA ASP A 49 5.98 14.27 16.47
C ASP A 49 5.90 15.60 15.70
N GLY A 50 4.86 15.83 14.91
CA GLY A 50 4.67 17.09 14.16
C GLY A 50 5.47 17.20 12.86
N SER A 51 6.29 16.20 12.52
CA SER A 51 7.06 16.19 11.28
C SER A 51 6.25 15.85 10.02
N TYR A 52 6.59 16.58 8.97
CA TYR A 52 6.27 16.46 7.54
C TYR A 52 6.89 15.23 6.86
N ILE A 53 6.13 14.18 6.48
CA ILE A 53 6.64 13.20 5.51
C ILE A 53 5.87 13.30 4.22
N ARG A 54 6.62 13.57 3.15
CA ARG A 54 6.17 13.56 1.76
C ARG A 54 7.07 12.62 0.97
N PHE A 55 6.46 11.74 0.20
CA PHE A 55 7.17 10.91 -0.76
C PHE A 55 7.02 11.49 -2.17
N ASP A 56 7.95 11.13 -3.06
CA ASP A 56 7.89 11.55 -4.47
C ASP A 56 6.81 10.78 -5.25
N GLU A 57 6.53 9.54 -4.83
CA GLU A 57 5.61 8.62 -5.49
C GLU A 57 4.67 7.89 -4.52
N ASN A 58 3.53 7.45 -5.05
CA ASN A 58 2.57 6.61 -4.32
C ASN A 58 2.92 5.13 -4.49
N ALA A 59 2.95 4.38 -3.40
CA ALA A 59 3.19 2.94 -3.44
C ALA A 59 2.33 2.17 -2.43
N ALA A 60 1.94 0.95 -2.80
CA ALA A 60 1.17 0.03 -1.97
C ALA A 60 1.74 -1.39 -2.06
N VAL A 61 1.58 -2.16 -0.99
CA VAL A 61 2.04 -3.55 -0.88
C VAL A 61 0.83 -4.48 -0.80
N ILE A 62 0.81 -5.51 -1.64
CA ILE A 62 -0.28 -6.49 -1.68
C ILE A 62 -0.19 -7.40 -0.44
N VAL A 63 -1.28 -7.51 0.28
CA VAL A 63 -1.42 -8.34 1.50
C VAL A 63 -2.47 -9.43 1.30
N LYS A 64 -2.30 -10.54 2.02
CA LYS A 64 -3.33 -11.58 2.19
C LYS A 64 -4.23 -11.23 3.38
N ASP A 65 -5.32 -11.97 3.56
CA ASP A 65 -6.22 -11.83 4.73
C ASP A 65 -5.51 -12.00 6.07
N ASP A 66 -4.43 -12.77 6.08
CA ASP A 66 -3.58 -13.01 7.26
C ASP A 66 -2.62 -11.83 7.58
N LYS A 67 -2.80 -10.67 6.93
CA LYS A 67 -1.89 -9.49 6.95
C LYS A 67 -0.46 -9.77 6.49
N ASN A 68 -0.15 -11.00 6.12
CA ASN A 68 1.12 -11.37 5.54
C ASN A 68 1.23 -10.88 4.07
N PRO A 69 2.38 -10.34 3.66
CA PRO A 69 2.58 -9.88 2.29
C PRO A 69 2.46 -11.05 1.32
N ARG A 70 1.78 -10.84 0.19
CA ARG A 70 1.53 -11.90 -0.78
C ARG A 70 2.79 -12.29 -1.57
N GLY A 71 3.83 -11.47 -1.52
CA GLY A 71 5.15 -11.72 -2.11
C GLY A 71 6.26 -11.74 -1.05
N THR A 72 7.32 -12.49 -1.33
CA THR A 72 8.49 -12.68 -0.46
C THR A 72 9.54 -11.57 -0.57
N ARG A 73 9.41 -10.63 -1.53
CA ARG A 73 10.39 -9.56 -1.75
C ARG A 73 9.72 -8.19 -1.90
N ILE A 74 10.07 -7.27 -1.01
CA ILE A 74 9.64 -5.87 -1.04
C ILE A 74 10.73 -5.07 -1.73
N PHE A 75 10.47 -4.64 -2.97
CA PHE A 75 11.42 -3.87 -3.78
C PHE A 75 11.22 -2.38 -3.60
N TRP A 76 11.59 -1.83 -2.44
CA TRP A 76 11.73 -0.38 -2.23
C TRP A 76 12.72 -0.12 -1.10
N PRO A 77 13.47 1.00 -1.11
CA PRO A 77 14.09 1.52 0.10
C PRO A 77 12.95 1.87 1.07
N CYS A 78 12.54 0.89 1.88
CA CYS A 78 11.74 1.15 3.05
C CYS A 78 12.62 2.00 3.96
N CYS A 79 12.22 3.26 4.14
CA CYS A 79 12.71 4.06 5.25
C CYS A 79 12.46 3.25 6.52
N LYS A 80 13.49 2.56 7.01
CA LYS A 80 13.49 1.99 8.35
C LYS A 80 13.23 3.18 9.27
N ARG A 81 12.28 3.00 10.20
CA ARG A 81 12.12 3.86 11.37
C ARG A 81 13.50 4.39 11.83
N ALA A 82 13.64 5.71 11.85
CA ALA A 82 14.28 6.40 12.97
C ALA A 82 13.15 7.11 13.70
#